data_AF-A0A9D4K5F1-F1
#
_entry.id   AF-A0A9D4K5F1-F1
#
_cell.length_a   1.000
_cell.length_b   1.000
_cell.length_c   1.000
_cell.angle_alpha   90.00
_cell.angle_beta   90.00
_cell.angle_gamma   90.00
#
_symmetry.space_group_name_H-M   'P 1'
#
loop_
_entity.id
_entity.type
_entity.pdbx_description
1 polymer ?
#
loop_
_entity_poly.entity_id
_entity_poly.type
_entity_poly.pdbx_seq_one_letter_code
_entity_poly.pdbx_strand_id
1 'polypeptide(L)'
;MVDYGYGYTRQECCDIATDFAIELGIRQKHQPLTLKWFRGFIKRWPVLKVQKPRALELARAKCTSKEKVAEYMSNLKAVLEDNDLMDKPHLIFNVDEKGITIDHRPPHGRS
;
A
#
# COMPACT_ATOMS: atom_id res chain seq x y z
N MET A 1 11.67 10.64 -10.66
CA MET A 1 12.31 9.54 -9.92
C MET A 1 11.75 9.62 -8.51
N VAL A 2 10.81 8.73 -8.16
CA VAL A 2 10.16 8.73 -6.84
C VAL A 2 10.75 7.57 -6.07
N ASP A 3 11.47 7.90 -5.00
CA ASP A 3 12.35 7.01 -4.23
C ASP A 3 11.61 6.01 -3.33
N TYR A 4 10.28 5.96 -3.44
CA TYR A 4 9.44 5.09 -2.63
C TYR A 4 8.32 4.54 -3.51
N GLY A 5 8.43 3.26 -3.88
CA GLY A 5 7.54 2.53 -4.79
C GLY A 5 6.14 2.26 -4.22
N TYR A 6 5.46 3.26 -3.67
CA TYR A 6 4.11 3.13 -3.14
C TYR A 6 3.06 3.54 -4.17
N GLY A 7 2.01 2.73 -4.28
CA GLY A 7 0.85 3.06 -5.11
C GLY A 7 -0.01 4.11 -4.42
N TYR A 8 -0.15 5.29 -5.02
CA TYR A 8 -1.10 6.30 -4.56
C TYR A 8 -2.53 5.86 -4.86
N THR A 9 -3.43 6.12 -3.90
CA THR A 9 -4.87 6.03 -4.15
C THR A 9 -5.29 7.11 -5.14
N ARG A 10 -6.44 6.89 -5.79
CA ARG A 10 -7.01 7.87 -6.73
C ARG A 10 -7.31 9.21 -6.05
N GLN A 11 -7.60 9.19 -4.76
CA GLN A 11 -7.86 10.40 -3.98
C GLN A 11 -6.55 11.14 -3.70
N GLU A 12 -5.52 10.44 -3.21
CA GLU A 12 -4.19 11.04 -3.00
C GLU A 12 -3.62 11.64 -4.30
N CYS A 13 -3.83 11.00 -5.45
CA CYS A 13 -3.47 11.59 -6.75
C CYS A 13 -4.24 12.89 -7.05
N CYS A 14 -5.53 12.99 -6.69
CA CYS A 14 -6.30 14.22 -6.84
C CYS A 14 -5.82 15.30 -5.88
N ASP A 15 -5.44 14.94 -4.66
CA ASP A 15 -4.98 15.86 -3.63
C ASP A 15 -3.63 16.47 -4.06
N ILE A 16 -2.66 15.63 -4.44
CA ILE A 16 -1.35 16.07 -4.95
C ILE A 16 -1.52 16.96 -6.19
N ALA A 17 -2.39 16.58 -7.12
CA ALA A 17 -2.65 17.39 -8.31
C ALA A 17 -3.35 18.71 -7.99
N THR A 18 -4.15 18.75 -6.92
CA THR A 18 -4.81 19.98 -6.45
C THR A 18 -3.78 20.93 -5.88
N ASP A 19 -2.91 20.45 -5.00
CA ASP A 19 -1.84 21.24 -4.39
C ASP A 19 -0.93 21.83 -5.48
N PHE A 20 -0.52 21.00 -6.43
CA PHE A 20 0.28 21.45 -7.57
C PHE A 20 -0.43 22.51 -8.43
N ALA A 21 -1.74 22.37 -8.66
CA ALA A 21 -2.51 23.35 -9.43
C ALA A 21 -2.70 24.68 -8.68
N ILE A 22 -2.73 24.65 -7.33
CA ILE A 22 -2.76 25.85 -6.48
C ILE A 22 -1.41 26.56 -6.52
N GLU A 23 -0.31 25.82 -6.40
CA GLU A 23 1.05 26.37 -6.49
C GLU A 23 1.31 27.05 -7.83
N LEU A 24 0.78 26.49 -8.93
CA LEU A 24 0.86 27.10 -10.26
C LEU A 24 -0.10 28.29 -10.46
N GLY A 25 -0.92 28.63 -9.48
CA GLY A 25 -1.92 29.71 -9.58
C GLY A 25 -3.08 29.42 -10.54
N ILE A 26 -3.22 28.18 -11.01
CA ILE A 26 -4.27 27.76 -11.96
C ILE A 26 -5.60 27.50 -11.23
N ARG A 27 -5.54 27.17 -9.93
CA ARG A 27 -6.72 26.90 -9.10
C ARG A 27 -6.63 27.54 -7.73
N GLN A 28 -7.81 27.70 -7.12
CA GLN A 28 -7.97 28.17 -5.74
C GLN A 28 -8.22 26.99 -4.79
N LYS A 29 -7.79 27.15 -3.53
CA LYS A 29 -7.83 26.11 -2.48
C LYS A 29 -9.23 25.50 -2.24
N HIS A 30 -10.29 26.28 -2.42
CA HIS A 30 -11.67 25.83 -2.22
C HIS A 30 -12.25 24.98 -3.37
N GLN A 31 -11.49 24.79 -4.47
CA GLN A 31 -11.92 24.02 -5.64
C GLN A 31 -10.92 22.89 -5.92
N PRO A 32 -10.98 21.79 -5.17
CA PRO A 32 -10.09 20.66 -5.39
C PRO A 32 -10.41 19.93 -6.71
N LEU A 33 -9.40 19.26 -7.26
CA LEU A 33 -9.59 18.31 -8.35
C LEU A 33 -10.32 17.09 -7.82
N THR A 34 -11.22 16.55 -8.63
CA THR A 34 -12.09 15.45 -8.24
C THR A 34 -11.74 14.18 -9.01
N LEU A 35 -12.32 13.06 -8.61
CA LEU A 35 -12.22 11.80 -9.35
C LEU A 35 -12.67 11.92 -10.82
N LYS A 36 -13.51 12.91 -11.17
CA LYS A 36 -13.87 13.21 -12.56
C LYS A 36 -12.64 13.66 -13.35
N TRP A 37 -11.82 14.53 -12.79
CA TRP A 37 -10.56 14.94 -13.38
C TRP A 37 -9.61 13.75 -13.52
N PHE A 38 -9.47 12.94 -12.47
CA PHE A 38 -8.59 11.76 -12.50
C PHE A 38 -8.96 10.78 -13.61
N ARG A 39 -10.26 10.47 -13.78
CA ARG A 39 -10.74 9.62 -14.88
C ARG A 39 -10.40 10.21 -16.25
N GLY A 40 -10.58 11.52 -16.42
CA GLY A 40 -10.20 12.21 -17.65
C GLY A 40 -8.70 12.21 -17.90
N PHE A 41 -7.89 12.36 -16.85
CA PHE A 41 -6.44 12.29 -16.90
C PHE A 41 -5.96 10.92 -17.37
N ILE A 42 -6.39 9.82 -16.71
CA ILE A 42 -6.03 8.46 -17.12
C ILE A 42 -6.51 8.15 -18.55
N LYS A 43 -7.69 8.63 -18.95
CA LYS A 43 -8.19 8.44 -20.33
C LYS A 43 -7.29 9.08 -21.39
N ARG A 44 -6.67 10.23 -21.11
CA ARG A 44 -5.74 10.90 -22.03
C ARG A 44 -4.37 10.21 -22.11
N TRP A 45 -4.02 9.42 -21.10
CA TRP A 45 -2.72 8.78 -20.97
C TRP A 45 -2.88 7.26 -20.80
N PRO A 46 -3.26 6.52 -21.87
CA PRO A 46 -3.59 5.09 -21.79
C PRO A 46 -2.40 4.18 -21.39
N VAL A 47 -1.17 4.71 -21.46
CA VAL A 47 0.03 4.03 -20.94
C VAL A 47 -0.03 3.87 -19.42
N LEU A 48 -0.73 4.76 -18.72
CA LEU A 48 -0.94 4.69 -17.28
C LEU A 48 -2.04 3.68 -16.96
N LYS A 49 -1.68 2.56 -16.32
CA LYS A 49 -2.63 1.54 -15.86
C LYS A 49 -2.93 1.71 -14.38
N VAL A 50 -4.22 1.81 -14.04
CA VAL A 50 -4.67 1.77 -12.65
C VAL A 50 -4.69 0.32 -12.19
N GLN A 51 -3.75 -0.06 -11.34
CA GLN A 51 -3.70 -1.40 -10.75
C GLN A 51 -4.48 -1.45 -9.44
N LYS A 52 -5.14 -2.59 -9.18
CA LYS A 52 -5.77 -2.85 -7.89
C LYS A 52 -4.68 -3.26 -6.90
N PRO A 53 -4.39 -2.47 -5.86
CA PRO A 53 -3.46 -2.92 -4.83
C PRO A 53 -4.07 -4.11 -4.08
N ARG A 54 -3.23 -5.08 -3.70
CA ARG A 54 -3.63 -6.09 -2.71
C ARG A 54 -3.80 -5.36 -1.37
N ALA A 55 -4.91 -5.60 -0.66
CA ALA A 55 -5.27 -4.83 0.54
C ALA A 55 -4.15 -4.80 1.59
N LEU A 56 -3.46 -5.93 1.76
CA LEU A 56 -2.35 -6.08 2.70
C LEU A 56 -1.09 -5.28 2.28
N GLU A 57 -0.84 -5.15 0.98
CA GLU A 57 0.33 -4.45 0.44
C GLU A 57 0.24 -2.94 0.67
N LEU A 58 -0.95 -2.36 0.53
CA LEU A 58 -1.15 -0.92 0.76
C LEU A 58 -0.98 -0.57 2.25
N ALA A 59 -1.55 -1.37 3.14
CA ALA A 59 -1.43 -1.15 4.58
C ALA A 59 0.03 -1.32 5.04
N ARG A 60 0.72 -2.37 4.58
CA ARG A 60 2.15 -2.57 4.85
C ARG A 60 2.97 -1.40 4.32
N ALA A 61 2.78 -1.00 3.07
CA ALA A 61 3.47 0.13 2.47
C ALA A 61 3.31 1.43 3.28
N LYS A 62 2.08 1.74 3.72
CA LYS A 62 1.81 2.94 4.53
C LYS A 62 2.40 2.88 5.95
N CYS A 63 2.50 1.69 6.54
CA CYS A 63 3.04 1.50 7.88
C CYS A 63 4.57 1.29 7.92
N THR A 64 5.21 1.13 6.75
CA THR A 64 6.64 0.88 6.62
C THR A 64 7.37 2.21 6.38
N SER A 65 7.44 3.07 7.40
CA SER A 65 8.31 4.25 7.39
C SER A 65 9.77 3.82 7.63
N LYS A 66 10.75 4.65 7.25
CA LYS A 66 12.17 4.37 7.47
C LYS A 66 12.47 4.09 8.95
N GLU A 67 11.83 4.84 9.83
CA GLU A 67 11.94 4.73 11.28
C GLU A 67 11.36 3.39 11.76
N LYS A 68 10.19 2.99 11.24
CA LYS A 68 9.56 1.71 11.58
C LYS A 68 10.33 0.50 11.08
N VAL A 69 10.96 0.60 9.91
CA VAL A 69 11.86 -0.45 9.42
C VAL A 69 13.11 -0.56 10.29
N ALA A 70 13.73 0.56 10.64
CA ALA A 70 14.92 0.58 11.49
C ALA A 70 14.62 0.02 12.88
N GLU A 71 13.51 0.45 13.49
CA GLU A 71 13.01 -0.06 14.77
C GLU A 71 12.78 -1.57 14.71
N TYR A 72 12.09 -2.06 13.68
CA TYR A 72 11.85 -3.49 13.48
C TYR A 72 13.15 -4.30 13.38
N MET A 73 14.11 -3.87 12.56
CA MET A 73 15.38 -4.59 12.38
C MET A 73 16.25 -4.55 13.64
N SER A 74 16.22 -3.45 14.39
CA SER A 74 16.90 -3.33 15.69
C SER A 74 16.32 -4.32 16.69
N ASN A 75 14.99 -4.40 16.79
CA ASN A 75 14.31 -5.33 17.70
C ASN A 75 14.55 -6.79 17.29
N LEU A 76 14.50 -7.09 15.99
CA LEU A 76 14.79 -8.41 15.47
C LEU A 76 16.22 -8.84 15.84
N LYS A 77 17.21 -7.97 15.62
CA LYS A 77 18.60 -8.25 15.99
C LYS A 77 18.74 -8.54 17.49
N ALA A 78 18.16 -7.70 18.34
CA ALA A 78 18.21 -7.90 19.79
C ALA A 78 17.62 -9.25 20.21
N VAL A 79 16.46 -9.62 19.69
CA VAL A 79 15.82 -10.92 19.97
C VAL A 79 16.70 -12.09 19.52
N LEU A 80 17.33 -11.98 18.35
CA LEU A 80 18.22 -13.03 17.84
C LEU A 80 19.50 -13.16 18.67
N GLU A 81 20.07 -12.04 19.15
CA GLU A 81 21.24 -12.03 20.02
C GLU A 81 20.91 -12.61 21.41
N ASP A 82 19.80 -12.17 22.03
CA ASP A 82 19.36 -12.62 23.36
C ASP A 82 19.06 -14.12 23.43
N ASN A 83 18.67 -14.73 22.30
CA ASN A 83 18.33 -16.16 22.21
C ASN A 83 19.43 -17.01 21.55
N ASP A 84 20.59 -16.42 21.23
CA ASP A 84 21.71 -17.11 20.54
C ASP A 84 21.28 -17.77 19.22
N LEU A 85 20.51 -17.03 18.41
CA LEU A 85 19.89 -17.47 17.16
C LEU A 85 20.47 -16.81 15.89
N MET A 86 21.42 -15.87 16.02
CA MET A 86 21.99 -15.11 14.88
C MET A 86 22.45 -16.01 13.71
N ASP A 87 23.07 -17.15 14.02
CA ASP A 87 23.59 -18.11 13.04
C ASP A 87 22.79 -19.42 13.00
N LYS A 88 21.59 -19.45 13.59
CA LYS A 88 20.77 -20.68 13.74
C LYS A 88 19.36 -20.50 13.19
N PRO A 89 19.20 -20.16 11.90
CA PRO A 89 17.88 -19.95 11.30
C PRO A 89 16.99 -21.21 11.32
N HIS A 90 17.60 -22.40 11.37
CA HIS A 90 16.91 -23.68 11.46
C HIS A 90 16.14 -23.89 12.78
N LEU A 91 16.34 -23.03 13.78
CA LEU A 91 15.62 -23.05 15.06
C LEU A 91 14.46 -22.04 15.11
N ILE A 92 14.23 -21.27 14.03
CA ILE A 92 13.16 -20.28 13.95
C ILE A 92 11.96 -20.89 13.23
N PHE A 93 10.84 -21.01 13.93
CA PHE A 93 9.60 -21.58 13.40
C PHE A 93 8.54 -20.50 13.22
N ASN A 94 7.91 -20.45 12.05
CA ASN A 94 6.74 -19.60 11.83
C ASN A 94 5.49 -20.31 12.36
N VAL A 95 4.78 -19.66 13.29
CA VAL A 95 3.47 -20.11 13.78
C VAL A 95 2.45 -19.09 13.29
N ASP A 96 1.60 -19.48 12.33
CA ASP A 96 0.48 -18.65 11.88
C ASP A 96 -0.86 -19.38 12.06
N GLU A 97 -1.89 -18.62 12.39
CA GLU A 97 -3.26 -19.12 12.40
C GLU A 97 -3.88 -18.92 11.01
N LYS A 98 -4.48 -19.99 10.47
CA LYS A 98 -5.27 -19.92 9.24
C LYS A 98 -6.74 -20.10 9.57
N GLY A 99 -7.55 -19.08 9.25
CA GLY A 99 -9.00 -19.21 9.27
C GLY A 99 -9.47 -20.13 8.16
N ILE A 100 -9.96 -21.32 8.50
CA ILE A 100 -10.56 -22.25 7.55
C ILE A 100 -12.08 -22.09 7.64
N THR A 101 -12.73 -21.77 6.52
CA THR A 101 -14.19 -21.68 6.42
C THR A 101 -14.73 -22.93 5.72
N ILE A 102 -15.67 -23.62 6.37
CA ILE A 102 -16.34 -24.82 5.84
C ILE A 102 -17.66 -24.52 5.12
N ASP A 103 -18.11 -23.26 5.08
CA ASP A 103 -19.34 -22.84 4.38
C ASP A 103 -19.09 -22.81 2.85
N HIS A 104 -19.17 -23.97 2.22
CA HIS A 104 -19.19 -24.09 0.76
C HIS A 104 -20.63 -23.87 0.27
N ARG A 105 -20.93 -22.67 -0.22
CA ARG A 105 -22.14 -22.42 -1.01
C ARG A 105 -21.78 -22.52 -2.49
N PRO A 106 -22.07 -23.65 -3.16
CA PRO A 106 -21.90 -23.72 -4.60
C PRO A 106 -22.77 -22.62 -5.26
N PRO A 107 -22.29 -21.97 -6.32
CA PRO A 107 -23.09 -20.99 -7.04
C PRO A 107 -24.37 -21.70 -7.49
N HIS A 108 -25.53 -21.18 -7.08
CA HIS A 108 -26.82 -21.67 -7.58
C HIS A 108 -26.78 -21.59 -9.10
N GLY A 109 -26.75 -22.75 -9.76
CA GLY A 109 -27.00 -22.86 -11.18
C GLY A 109 -28.37 -22.25 -11.44
N ARG A 110 -28.38 -21.14 -12.18
CA ARG A 110 -29.62 -20.65 -12.78
C ARG A 110 -29.95 -21.61 -13.92
N SER A 111 -30.83 -22.55 -13.63
CA SER A 111 -31.63 -23.27 -14.62
C SER A 111 -32.59 -22.31 -15.32
#